data_AF-A0A7V9L5S8-F1
#
_entry.id   AF-A0A7V9L5S8-F1
#
_cell.length_a   1.000
_cell.length_b   1.000
_cell.length_c   1.000
_cell.angle_alpha   90.00
_cell.angle_beta   90.00
_cell.angle_gamma   90.00
#
_symmetry.space_group_name_H-M   'P 1'
#
loop_
_entity.id
_entity.type
_entity.pdbx_description
1 polymer ?
#
loop_
_entity_poly.entity_id
_entity_poly.type
_entity_poly.pdbx_seq_one_letter_code
_entity_poly.pdbx_strand_id
1 'polypeptide(L)'
;MRWVVLVGLVACGDNFVDEPAASHGGDRLELYWYELDGTRELASRGYLIPNDGASAVMRMFDTARDEDCELVEWADGLRRCTPGVRRGAPFQDVEAFPIAVFADAACREVRGLANGQVDYFLYGNWVADQFLTSLVVHSGPPADEQGSYYELRDGACAGPQPTDEKFLWTVTDSIQGDALVAFSPVELSTTSDVGHQVLVGEDGAQLHSGFYDRARSARCSLVYGEADLRCMPSETTVVGRTFADTTCTQPAVADAARFAYEQSEITGCVTAYELGEVRRMEVFELEGAACVPAGIGDYRTSSPISLPVVDVSLEGSGRIVDVLLAGAPISVFDTVRNTKCSSLVPFGSFSEGISRCMPELWAMETVATGQRGYQNH
;
A
#
# COMPACT_ATOMS: atom_id res chain seq x y z
N MET A 1 -7.33 -56.13 -32.42
CA MET A 1 -6.20 -55.30 -31.95
C MET A 1 -6.77 -53.92 -31.65
N ARG A 2 -6.96 -53.57 -30.37
CA ARG A 2 -7.52 -52.28 -29.94
C ARG A 2 -6.37 -51.45 -29.36
N TRP A 3 -6.12 -50.30 -29.96
CA TRP A 3 -5.17 -49.32 -29.46
C TRP A 3 -5.89 -48.43 -28.44
N VAL A 4 -5.41 -48.44 -27.20
CA VAL A 4 -5.82 -47.48 -26.18
C VAL A 4 -4.89 -46.28 -26.31
N VAL A 5 -5.43 -45.16 -26.79
CA VAL A 5 -4.72 -43.88 -26.80
C VAL A 5 -4.91 -43.27 -25.42
N LEU A 6 -3.88 -43.36 -24.59
CA LEU A 6 -3.78 -42.64 -23.33
C LEU A 6 -3.47 -41.18 -23.68
N VAL A 7 -4.51 -40.34 -23.70
CA VAL A 7 -4.35 -38.89 -23.73
C VAL A 7 -3.88 -38.49 -22.34
N GLY A 8 -2.56 -38.33 -22.18
CA GLY A 8 -1.99 -37.67 -21.02
C GLY A 8 -2.39 -36.20 -21.07
N LEU A 9 -3.42 -35.83 -20.31
CA LEU A 9 -3.66 -34.44 -19.96
C LEU A 9 -2.51 -34.03 -19.05
N VAL A 10 -1.45 -33.50 -19.65
CA VAL A 10 -0.45 -32.72 -18.91
C VAL A 10 -1.18 -31.45 -18.50
N ALA A 11 -1.58 -31.39 -17.23
CA ALA A 11 -2.08 -30.17 -16.62
C ALA A 11 -0.91 -29.18 -16.55
N CYS A 12 -0.68 -28.44 -17.64
CA CYS A 12 0.16 -27.25 -17.64
C CYS A 12 -0.62 -26.17 -16.88
N GLY A 13 -0.36 -25.99 -15.59
CA GLY A 13 -1.01 -24.93 -14.82
C GLY A 13 -0.77 -24.94 -13.32
N ASP A 14 -0.07 -25.93 -12.79
CA ASP A 14 0.14 -26.07 -11.36
C ASP A 14 1.43 -25.34 -10.95
N ASN A 15 1.28 -24.06 -10.57
CA ASN A 15 2.28 -23.23 -9.90
C ASN A 15 2.61 -23.74 -8.47
N PHE A 16 2.73 -25.06 -8.29
CA PHE A 16 3.26 -25.67 -7.06
C PHE A 16 4.79 -25.56 -7.10
N VAL A 17 5.31 -24.34 -7.00
CA VAL A 17 6.65 -24.20 -6.45
C VAL A 17 6.47 -24.28 -4.94
N ASP A 18 7.18 -25.18 -4.27
CA ASP A 18 7.22 -25.34 -2.80
C ASP A 18 7.79 -24.09 -2.07
N GLU A 19 7.61 -22.91 -2.64
CA GLU A 19 7.96 -21.64 -2.04
C GLU A 19 6.79 -21.18 -1.19
N PRO A 20 6.88 -21.30 0.15
CA PRO A 20 5.77 -20.98 1.03
C PRO A 20 5.32 -19.53 0.90
N ALA A 21 6.13 -18.63 0.33
CA ALA A 21 5.87 -17.20 0.20
C ALA A 21 5.32 -16.73 -1.16
N ALA A 22 5.16 -17.63 -2.14
CA ALA A 22 4.64 -17.23 -3.45
C ALA A 22 3.16 -16.84 -3.36
N SER A 23 2.76 -15.77 -4.07
CA SER A 23 1.35 -15.43 -4.22
C SER A 23 0.68 -16.41 -5.19
N HIS A 24 -0.47 -16.96 -4.83
CA HIS A 24 -1.27 -17.82 -5.69
C HIS A 24 -2.78 -17.58 -5.51
N GLY A 25 -3.57 -17.94 -6.52
CA GLY A 25 -5.03 -17.95 -6.41
C GLY A 25 -5.54 -19.03 -5.46
N GLY A 26 -6.80 -18.90 -5.04
CA GLY A 26 -7.53 -19.88 -4.26
C GLY A 26 -8.64 -20.54 -5.08
N ASP A 27 -9.54 -21.25 -4.39
CA ASP A 27 -10.69 -21.92 -5.01
C ASP A 27 -11.70 -20.93 -5.62
N ARG A 28 -11.75 -19.68 -5.13
CA ARG A 28 -12.70 -18.65 -5.56
C ARG A 28 -11.99 -17.43 -6.15
N LEU A 29 -10.92 -16.99 -5.51
CA LEU A 29 -10.18 -15.80 -5.90
C LEU A 29 -9.03 -16.16 -6.83
N GLU A 30 -9.11 -15.68 -8.05
CA GLU A 30 -8.01 -15.76 -8.99
C GLU A 30 -7.14 -14.51 -8.86
N LEU A 31 -5.82 -14.69 -8.91
CA LEU A 31 -4.93 -13.56 -9.10
C LEU A 31 -5.13 -12.99 -10.49
N TYR A 32 -5.22 -11.66 -10.60
CA TYR A 32 -5.31 -11.03 -11.91
C TYR A 32 -3.98 -11.21 -12.65
N TRP A 33 -4.03 -11.59 -13.93
CA TRP A 33 -2.88 -11.69 -14.83
C TRP A 33 -3.12 -10.79 -16.03
N TYR A 34 -2.06 -10.20 -16.58
CA TYR A 34 -2.11 -9.60 -17.91
C TYR A 34 -1.11 -10.29 -18.83
N GLU A 35 -1.43 -10.34 -20.12
CA GLU A 35 -0.53 -10.89 -21.13
C GLU A 35 0.21 -9.75 -21.83
N LEU A 36 1.53 -9.73 -21.72
CA LEU A 36 2.41 -8.78 -22.40
C LEU A 36 3.35 -9.57 -23.31
N ASP A 37 3.27 -9.32 -24.62
CA ASP A 37 4.09 -9.98 -25.65
C ASP A 37 4.08 -11.53 -25.61
N GLY A 38 2.92 -12.12 -25.30
CA GLY A 38 2.76 -13.58 -25.19
C GLY A 38 3.25 -14.17 -23.87
N THR A 39 3.70 -13.34 -22.93
CA THR A 39 4.04 -13.74 -21.56
C THR A 39 2.91 -13.37 -20.63
N ARG A 40 2.37 -14.34 -19.89
CA ARG A 40 1.43 -14.07 -18.79
C ARG A 40 2.24 -13.52 -17.61
N GLU A 41 2.06 -12.24 -17.32
CA GLU A 41 2.60 -11.62 -16.12
C GLU A 41 1.50 -11.53 -15.05
N LEU A 42 1.88 -11.90 -13.83
CA LEU A 42 1.02 -11.73 -12.67
C LEU A 42 0.81 -10.23 -12.50
N ALA A 43 -0.43 -9.75 -12.53
CA ALA A 43 -0.71 -8.33 -12.33
C ALA A 43 -0.45 -7.87 -10.88
N SER A 44 -0.05 -8.79 -10.00
CA SER A 44 0.55 -8.47 -8.70
C SER A 44 1.99 -7.95 -8.81
N ARG A 45 2.65 -8.03 -9.98
CA ARG A 45 3.56 -6.96 -10.40
C ARG A 45 2.68 -5.74 -10.64
N GLY A 46 2.18 -5.19 -9.54
CA GLY A 46 1.56 -3.89 -9.55
C GLY A 46 2.50 -2.97 -10.32
N TYR A 47 1.92 -2.00 -10.99
CA TYR A 47 2.59 -0.73 -11.15
C TYR A 47 3.26 -0.40 -9.81
N LEU A 48 4.55 -0.70 -9.69
CA LEU A 48 5.43 -0.02 -8.76
C LEU A 48 5.35 1.41 -9.28
N ILE A 49 4.40 2.19 -8.76
CA ILE A 49 4.51 3.64 -8.86
C ILE A 49 5.85 3.90 -8.17
N PRO A 50 6.90 4.31 -8.89
CA PRO A 50 8.26 4.06 -8.44
C PRO A 50 8.70 4.81 -7.17
N ASN A 51 7.84 5.61 -6.53
CA ASN A 51 8.31 6.71 -5.68
C ASN A 51 7.56 6.93 -4.35
N ASP A 52 6.53 6.16 -4.00
CA ASP A 52 5.69 6.50 -2.83
C ASP A 52 5.58 5.39 -1.77
N GLY A 53 6.22 4.23 -1.96
CA GLY A 53 5.99 3.10 -1.06
C GLY A 53 4.52 2.69 -1.00
N ALA A 54 3.71 3.14 -1.98
CA ALA A 54 2.31 2.84 -2.06
C ALA A 54 2.16 1.35 -2.33
N SER A 55 1.41 0.70 -1.45
CA SER A 55 1.04 -0.70 -1.55
C SER A 55 0.61 -1.02 -2.97
N ALA A 56 1.30 -1.95 -3.64
CA ALA A 56 0.83 -2.46 -4.92
C ALA A 56 -0.63 -2.88 -4.74
N VAL A 57 -1.54 -2.23 -5.48
CA VAL A 57 -2.96 -2.57 -5.42
C VAL A 57 -3.10 -3.93 -6.07
N MET A 58 -3.06 -4.98 -5.25
CA MET A 58 -3.28 -6.34 -5.72
C MET A 58 -4.76 -6.48 -6.07
N ARG A 59 -5.01 -6.55 -7.38
CA ARG A 59 -6.32 -6.87 -7.92
C ARG A 59 -6.48 -8.38 -7.98
N MET A 60 -7.66 -8.82 -7.59
CA MET A 60 -8.09 -10.21 -7.70
C MET A 60 -9.41 -10.26 -8.45
N PHE A 61 -9.71 -11.42 -8.99
CA PHE A 61 -10.97 -11.70 -9.66
C PHE A 61 -11.75 -12.71 -8.83
N ASP A 62 -12.95 -12.35 -8.41
CA ASP A 62 -13.85 -13.23 -7.67
C ASP A 62 -14.70 -14.03 -8.66
N THR A 63 -14.29 -15.28 -8.92
CA THR A 63 -14.96 -16.15 -9.91
C THR A 63 -16.39 -16.50 -9.55
N ALA A 64 -16.76 -16.49 -8.27
CA ALA A 64 -18.14 -16.76 -7.85
C ALA A 64 -19.07 -15.57 -8.15
N ARG A 65 -18.51 -14.36 -8.25
CA ARG A 65 -19.24 -13.11 -8.49
C ARG A 65 -19.01 -12.54 -9.91
N ASP A 66 -18.06 -13.12 -10.65
CA ASP A 66 -17.66 -12.70 -12.00
C ASP A 66 -17.22 -11.23 -12.06
N GLU A 67 -16.43 -10.79 -11.07
CA GLU A 67 -16.01 -9.39 -10.97
C GLU A 67 -14.63 -9.19 -10.31
N ASP A 68 -14.00 -8.06 -10.64
CA ASP A 68 -12.76 -7.61 -10.01
C ASP A 68 -13.01 -7.11 -8.58
N CYS A 69 -12.04 -7.34 -7.71
CA CYS A 69 -12.06 -6.87 -6.34
C CYS A 69 -10.68 -6.40 -5.86
N GLU A 70 -10.70 -5.61 -4.79
CA GLU A 70 -9.52 -5.11 -4.08
C GLU A 70 -9.59 -5.51 -2.60
N LEU A 71 -8.44 -5.73 -1.98
CA LEU A 71 -8.39 -5.96 -0.54
C LEU A 71 -8.69 -4.67 0.23
N VAL A 72 -9.82 -4.67 0.95
CA VAL A 72 -10.22 -3.58 1.84
C VAL A 72 -10.20 -4.09 3.28
N GLU A 73 -9.80 -3.25 4.23
CA GLU A 73 -9.88 -3.54 5.67
C GLU A 73 -11.30 -3.24 6.19
N TRP A 74 -11.86 -4.17 6.94
CA TRP A 74 -13.22 -4.11 7.47
C TRP A 74 -13.22 -3.83 8.97
N ALA A 75 -14.37 -3.44 9.51
CA ALA A 75 -14.58 -3.04 10.90
C ALA A 75 -14.28 -4.16 11.92
N ASP A 76 -14.22 -5.42 11.47
CA ASP A 76 -13.80 -6.57 12.28
C ASP A 76 -12.29 -6.86 12.23
N GLY A 77 -11.52 -6.00 11.55
CA GLY A 77 -10.07 -6.12 11.39
C GLY A 77 -9.61 -7.11 10.32
N LEU A 78 -10.54 -7.80 9.65
CA LEU A 78 -10.20 -8.68 8.54
C LEU A 78 -10.11 -7.89 7.23
N ARG A 79 -9.28 -8.38 6.31
CA ARG A 79 -9.24 -7.88 4.94
C ARG A 79 -10.11 -8.74 4.06
N ARG A 80 -10.86 -8.14 3.13
CA ARG A 80 -11.72 -8.90 2.20
C ARG A 80 -11.53 -8.42 0.78
N CYS A 81 -11.60 -9.38 -0.15
CA CYS A 81 -11.81 -9.11 -1.57
C CYS A 81 -13.15 -8.40 -1.74
N THR A 82 -13.09 -7.08 -1.90
CA THR A 82 -14.24 -6.19 -1.90
C THR A 82 -14.44 -5.68 -3.34
N PRO A 83 -15.63 -5.86 -3.94
CA PRO A 83 -15.82 -5.63 -5.36
C PRO A 83 -15.59 -4.16 -5.73
N GLY A 84 -15.09 -3.97 -6.96
CA GLY A 84 -14.58 -2.75 -7.58
C GLY A 84 -15.10 -1.42 -7.04
N VAL A 85 -14.60 -1.02 -5.87
CA VAL A 85 -14.59 0.36 -5.39
C VAL A 85 -13.57 1.09 -6.24
N ARG A 86 -13.86 1.31 -7.54
CA ARG A 86 -12.89 1.89 -8.48
C ARG A 86 -12.32 3.16 -7.84
N ARG A 87 -11.05 3.14 -7.46
CA ARG A 87 -10.22 4.34 -7.39
C ARG A 87 -10.15 4.88 -8.81
N GLY A 88 -11.17 5.65 -9.19
CA GLY A 88 -11.28 6.22 -10.52
C GLY A 88 -10.13 7.20 -10.75
N ALA A 89 -9.29 6.85 -11.72
CA ALA A 89 -8.23 7.63 -12.36
C ALA A 89 -6.84 7.67 -11.68
N PRO A 90 -5.74 7.54 -12.47
CA PRO A 90 -4.37 7.74 -12.02
C PRO A 90 -4.00 9.23 -11.82
N PHE A 91 -4.93 10.04 -11.32
CA PHE A 91 -4.76 11.49 -11.21
C PHE A 91 -4.80 11.95 -9.75
N GLN A 92 -3.97 12.95 -9.47
CA GLN A 92 -3.48 13.42 -8.17
C GLN A 92 -4.55 14.06 -7.25
N ASP A 93 -5.84 13.83 -7.50
CA ASP A 93 -6.95 14.39 -6.74
C ASP A 93 -7.69 13.25 -6.01
N VAL A 94 -7.07 12.78 -4.91
CA VAL A 94 -7.43 11.60 -4.10
C VAL A 94 -8.72 11.77 -3.28
N GLU A 95 -9.61 12.73 -3.58
CA GLU A 95 -10.46 13.28 -2.51
C GLU A 95 -11.78 12.57 -2.19
N ALA A 96 -12.19 11.47 -2.84
CA ALA A 96 -13.26 10.65 -2.26
C ALA A 96 -13.28 9.21 -2.77
N PHE A 97 -13.11 8.25 -1.86
CA PHE A 97 -13.62 6.89 -2.07
C PHE A 97 -15.14 6.97 -2.22
N PRO A 98 -15.77 6.19 -3.13
CA PRO A 98 -17.22 6.10 -3.17
C PRO A 98 -17.70 5.45 -1.86
N ILE A 99 -18.21 6.27 -0.98
CA ILE A 99 -18.71 5.87 0.34
C ILE A 99 -20.23 6.03 0.40
N ALA A 100 -20.85 5.19 1.22
CA ALA A 100 -22.22 5.36 1.59
C ALA A 100 -22.31 6.39 2.73
N VAL A 101 -23.16 7.39 2.53
CA VAL A 101 -23.46 8.49 3.45
C VAL A 101 -24.95 8.47 3.78
N PHE A 102 -25.42 9.43 4.56
CA PHE A 102 -26.82 9.54 4.95
C PHE A 102 -27.45 10.85 4.45
N ALA A 103 -28.71 10.79 4.03
CA ALA A 103 -29.47 11.97 3.60
C ALA A 103 -30.10 12.73 4.79
N ASP A 104 -30.16 12.13 5.97
CA ASP A 104 -30.86 12.69 7.14
C ASP A 104 -30.01 12.72 8.42
N ALA A 105 -30.32 13.66 9.31
CA ALA A 105 -29.61 13.86 10.58
C ALA A 105 -29.79 12.73 11.61
N ALA A 106 -30.72 11.79 11.39
CA ALA A 106 -30.85 10.59 12.20
C ALA A 106 -30.09 9.39 11.60
N CYS A 107 -29.36 9.59 10.49
CA CYS A 107 -28.58 8.58 9.80
C CYS A 107 -29.39 7.30 9.50
N ARG A 108 -30.59 7.45 8.91
CA ARG A 108 -31.49 6.33 8.58
C ARG A 108 -31.55 6.04 7.09
N GLU A 109 -31.44 7.07 6.27
CA GLU A 109 -31.59 7.01 4.83
C GLU A 109 -30.22 7.02 4.15
N VAL A 110 -29.77 5.83 3.73
CA VAL A 110 -28.47 5.65 3.09
C VAL A 110 -28.50 6.17 1.64
N ARG A 111 -27.41 6.81 1.24
CA ARG A 111 -27.10 7.28 -0.12
C ARG A 111 -25.65 6.95 -0.44
N GLY A 112 -25.29 6.90 -1.72
CA GLY A 112 -23.91 6.85 -2.16
C GLY A 112 -23.39 8.25 -2.48
N LEU A 113 -22.14 8.53 -2.13
CA LEU A 113 -21.44 9.77 -2.48
C LEU A 113 -20.30 9.45 -3.47
N ALA A 114 -20.40 9.88 -4.73
CA ALA A 114 -19.35 9.70 -5.74
C ALA A 114 -19.38 10.73 -6.86
N ASN A 115 -18.20 11.13 -7.34
CA ASN A 115 -18.04 11.94 -8.55
C ASN A 115 -18.13 11.07 -9.82
N GLY A 116 -19.35 10.82 -10.27
CA GLY A 116 -19.65 10.00 -11.44
C GLY A 116 -20.19 8.62 -11.08
N GLN A 117 -20.52 7.84 -12.12
CA GLN A 117 -21.13 6.53 -11.94
C GLN A 117 -20.12 5.53 -11.40
N VAL A 118 -20.48 4.89 -10.29
CA VAL A 118 -19.78 3.77 -9.67
C VAL A 118 -20.76 2.61 -9.49
N ASP A 119 -20.25 1.39 -9.42
CA ASP A 119 -21.08 0.18 -9.23
C ASP A 119 -21.37 -0.09 -7.74
N TYR A 120 -20.46 0.33 -6.86
CA TYR A 120 -20.46 0.01 -5.43
C TYR A 120 -20.11 1.22 -4.57
N PHE A 121 -20.68 1.27 -3.37
CA PHE A 121 -20.30 2.18 -2.30
C PHE A 121 -19.90 1.38 -1.05
N LEU A 122 -18.88 1.85 -0.34
CA LEU A 122 -18.50 1.30 0.96
C LEU A 122 -19.33 1.94 2.06
N TYR A 123 -20.04 1.14 2.84
CA TYR A 123 -20.75 1.58 4.03
C TYR A 123 -19.95 1.22 5.29
N GLY A 124 -19.86 2.17 6.22
CA GLY A 124 -19.00 2.04 7.39
C GLY A 124 -19.14 3.19 8.38
N ASN A 125 -18.20 3.23 9.32
CA ASN A 125 -18.12 4.24 10.38
C ASN A 125 -16.72 4.85 10.39
N TRP A 126 -16.62 6.16 10.53
CA TRP A 126 -15.35 6.81 10.79
C TRP A 126 -15.00 6.69 12.27
N VAL A 127 -13.83 6.13 12.59
CA VAL A 127 -13.30 6.03 13.95
C VAL A 127 -11.90 6.63 13.97
N ALA A 128 -11.70 7.69 14.74
CA ALA A 128 -10.42 8.42 14.78
C ALA A 128 -9.87 8.75 13.36
N ASP A 129 -10.74 9.28 12.50
CA ASP A 129 -10.46 9.62 11.09
C ASP A 129 -10.10 8.45 10.16
N GLN A 130 -10.25 7.20 10.63
CA GLN A 130 -10.18 6.01 9.79
C GLN A 130 -11.58 5.52 9.42
N PHE A 131 -11.86 5.35 8.13
CA PHE A 131 -13.12 4.74 7.68
C PHE A 131 -13.06 3.21 7.80
N LEU A 132 -13.92 2.64 8.64
CA LEU A 132 -14.01 1.19 8.86
C LEU A 132 -15.23 0.63 8.13
N THR A 133 -14.97 -0.13 7.06
CA THR A 133 -16.02 -0.75 6.22
C THR A 133 -16.75 -1.85 6.96
N SER A 134 -18.08 -1.85 6.94
CA SER A 134 -18.90 -2.92 7.51
C SER A 134 -19.81 -3.61 6.50
N LEU A 135 -20.04 -2.98 5.35
CA LEU A 135 -20.97 -3.46 4.32
C LEU A 135 -20.60 -2.82 2.97
N VAL A 136 -20.90 -3.50 1.87
CA VAL A 136 -20.89 -2.91 0.53
C VAL A 136 -22.33 -2.77 0.04
N VAL A 137 -22.66 -1.65 -0.59
CA VAL A 137 -23.99 -1.45 -1.20
C VAL A 137 -23.86 -1.17 -2.69
N HIS A 138 -24.78 -1.72 -3.47
CA HIS A 138 -24.87 -1.46 -4.89
C HIS A 138 -25.36 -0.05 -5.16
N SER A 139 -24.78 0.58 -6.18
CA SER A 139 -25.24 1.85 -6.70
C SER A 139 -26.58 1.71 -7.42
N GLY A 140 -27.50 2.65 -7.16
CA GLY A 140 -28.74 2.82 -7.89
C GLY A 140 -28.67 4.01 -8.86
N PRO A 141 -29.81 4.53 -9.36
CA PRO A 141 -29.82 5.78 -10.10
C PRO A 141 -29.33 6.99 -9.25
N PRO A 142 -28.84 8.07 -9.90
CA PRO A 142 -28.59 9.35 -9.24
C PRO A 142 -29.81 9.81 -8.42
N ALA A 143 -29.58 10.41 -7.26
CA ALA A 143 -30.64 11.01 -6.47
C ALA A 143 -30.99 12.39 -7.04
N ASP A 144 -32.29 12.71 -7.13
CA ASP A 144 -32.79 14.00 -7.66
C ASP A 144 -32.65 15.17 -6.65
N GLU A 145 -31.99 14.95 -5.51
CA GLU A 145 -31.96 15.89 -4.39
C GLU A 145 -30.67 16.72 -4.37
N GLN A 146 -30.82 18.05 -4.31
CA GLN A 146 -29.75 18.92 -3.84
C GLN A 146 -29.61 18.72 -2.35
N GLY A 147 -28.40 18.45 -1.86
CA GLY A 147 -28.28 18.03 -0.48
C GLY A 147 -26.97 18.39 0.18
N SER A 148 -27.07 18.59 1.48
CA SER A 148 -26.03 18.17 2.39
C SER A 148 -26.15 16.68 2.69
N TYR A 149 -25.06 16.05 3.09
CA TYR A 149 -25.08 14.68 3.61
C TYR A 149 -24.66 14.64 5.08
N TYR A 150 -24.86 13.50 5.70
CA TYR A 150 -24.41 13.18 7.05
C TYR A 150 -23.55 11.92 7.00
N GLU A 151 -22.64 11.77 7.95
CA GLU A 151 -21.75 10.62 8.09
C GLU A 151 -21.89 10.02 9.49
N LEU A 152 -21.65 8.71 9.61
CA LEU A 152 -21.48 8.09 10.92
C LEU A 152 -20.03 8.29 11.37
N ARG A 153 -19.81 9.02 12.45
CA ARG A 153 -18.51 9.28 13.08
C ARG A 153 -18.56 8.91 14.55
N ASP A 154 -17.69 8.00 14.98
CA ASP A 154 -17.64 7.45 16.34
C ASP A 154 -19.02 6.95 16.83
N GLY A 155 -19.83 6.42 15.92
CA GLY A 155 -21.18 5.92 16.20
C GLY A 155 -22.27 7.00 16.33
N ALA A 156 -21.93 8.28 16.10
CA ALA A 156 -22.87 9.39 16.07
C ALA A 156 -23.04 9.95 14.65
N CYS A 157 -24.23 10.46 14.34
CA CYS A 157 -24.50 11.11 13.07
C CYS A 157 -23.89 12.52 13.06
N ALA A 158 -22.98 12.81 12.13
CA ALA A 158 -22.28 14.07 12.00
C ALA A 158 -22.63 14.75 10.68
N GLY A 159 -22.93 16.05 10.72
CA GLY A 159 -23.32 16.85 9.54
C GLY A 159 -24.27 17.99 9.94
N PRO A 160 -24.87 18.71 8.96
CA PRO A 160 -24.76 18.48 7.52
C PRO A 160 -23.38 18.85 6.95
N GLN A 161 -22.87 18.05 6.03
CA GLN A 161 -21.73 18.35 5.17
C GLN A 161 -22.23 18.87 3.81
N PRO A 162 -21.70 19.98 3.27
CA PRO A 162 -22.09 20.43 1.94
C PRO A 162 -21.62 19.44 0.87
N THR A 163 -22.43 19.21 -0.17
CA THR A 163 -22.01 18.49 -1.38
C THR A 163 -22.67 19.11 -2.61
N ASP A 164 -22.04 18.92 -3.77
CA ASP A 164 -22.71 19.23 -5.04
C ASP A 164 -23.71 18.12 -5.39
N GLU A 165 -24.82 18.53 -5.98
CA GLU A 165 -25.99 17.70 -6.32
C GLU A 165 -25.64 16.48 -7.18
N LYS A 166 -24.58 16.59 -7.99
CA LYS A 166 -24.17 15.57 -8.94
C LYS A 166 -23.47 14.37 -8.29
N PHE A 167 -23.33 14.38 -6.96
CA PHE A 167 -22.58 13.36 -6.24
C PHE A 167 -23.42 12.37 -5.45
N LEU A 168 -24.73 12.57 -5.31
CA LEU A 168 -25.59 11.66 -4.54
C LEU A 168 -26.27 10.62 -5.42
N TRP A 169 -26.20 9.38 -4.98
CA TRP A 169 -26.77 8.21 -5.63
C TRP A 169 -27.70 7.50 -4.67
N THR A 170 -28.78 6.93 -5.19
CA THR A 170 -29.56 5.94 -4.42
C THR A 170 -28.72 4.67 -4.25
N VAL A 171 -29.00 3.88 -3.22
CA VAL A 171 -28.35 2.59 -2.99
C VAL A 171 -29.39 1.47 -3.03
N THR A 172 -28.98 0.28 -3.45
CA THR A 172 -29.88 -0.86 -3.61
C THR A 172 -29.46 -2.02 -2.72
N ASP A 173 -29.17 -3.18 -3.31
CA ASP A 173 -28.83 -4.39 -2.59
C ASP A 173 -27.51 -4.23 -1.82
N SER A 174 -27.33 -5.06 -0.80
CA SER A 174 -26.17 -5.01 0.09
C SER A 174 -25.43 -6.35 0.11
N ILE A 175 -24.11 -6.29 0.15
CA ILE A 175 -23.21 -7.42 0.25
C ILE A 175 -22.59 -7.42 1.64
N GLN A 176 -23.01 -8.38 2.44
CA GLN A 176 -22.49 -8.60 3.79
C GLN A 176 -21.05 -9.13 3.73
N GLY A 177 -20.26 -8.87 4.77
CA GLY A 177 -18.84 -9.27 4.79
C GLY A 177 -18.60 -10.77 4.77
N ASP A 178 -19.56 -11.57 5.24
CA ASP A 178 -19.52 -13.04 5.19
C ASP A 178 -19.78 -13.61 3.78
N ALA A 179 -20.26 -12.80 2.84
CA ALA A 179 -20.38 -13.17 1.44
C ALA A 179 -19.08 -13.00 0.64
N LEU A 180 -18.05 -12.39 1.25
CA LEU A 180 -16.75 -12.11 0.64
C LEU A 180 -15.68 -12.99 1.27
N VAL A 181 -14.64 -13.33 0.51
CA VAL A 181 -13.51 -14.11 1.03
C VAL A 181 -12.69 -13.24 1.99
N ALA A 182 -12.62 -13.66 3.25
CA ALA A 182 -11.77 -13.01 4.24
C ALA A 182 -10.33 -13.51 4.13
N PHE A 183 -9.40 -12.61 4.42
CA PHE A 183 -7.97 -12.86 4.49
C PHE A 183 -7.47 -12.63 5.90
N SER A 184 -6.64 -13.56 6.35
CA SER A 184 -5.92 -13.45 7.62
C SER A 184 -4.41 -13.33 7.37
N PRO A 185 -3.69 -12.48 8.13
CA PRO A 185 -2.25 -12.43 8.05
C PRO A 185 -1.64 -13.71 8.62
N VAL A 186 -0.71 -14.32 7.88
CA VAL A 186 0.09 -15.47 8.28
C VAL A 186 1.55 -15.11 8.10
N GLU A 187 2.38 -15.46 9.08
CA GLU A 187 3.82 -15.29 9.01
C GLU A 187 4.50 -16.59 8.55
N LEU A 188 5.37 -16.50 7.53
CA LEU A 188 5.94 -17.68 6.87
C LEU A 188 7.39 -18.00 7.22
N SER A 189 8.08 -17.13 7.96
CA SER A 189 9.46 -17.40 8.41
C SER A 189 9.47 -17.76 9.89
N THR A 190 10.43 -18.58 10.32
CA THR A 190 10.65 -18.91 11.74
C THR A 190 12.05 -18.59 12.23
N THR A 191 13.00 -18.22 11.34
CA THR A 191 14.43 -18.18 11.69
C THR A 191 15.04 -16.77 11.74
N SER A 192 14.44 -15.77 11.10
CA SER A 192 14.93 -14.38 11.04
C SER A 192 14.09 -13.43 11.90
N ASP A 193 14.65 -12.32 12.38
CA ASP A 193 13.89 -11.28 13.12
C ASP A 193 12.81 -10.62 12.25
N VAL A 194 12.99 -10.66 10.93
CA VAL A 194 12.04 -10.19 9.94
C VAL A 194 11.42 -11.38 9.22
N GLY A 195 10.10 -11.52 9.31
CA GLY A 195 9.34 -12.52 8.56
C GLY A 195 8.62 -11.96 7.36
N HIS A 196 8.34 -12.83 6.39
CA HIS A 196 7.34 -12.56 5.37
C HIS A 196 5.96 -12.63 5.99
N GLN A 197 5.15 -11.61 5.71
CA GLN A 197 3.74 -11.63 6.00
C GLN A 197 2.98 -11.88 4.69
N VAL A 198 2.25 -12.98 4.64
CA VAL A 198 1.26 -13.22 3.60
C VAL A 198 -0.13 -13.03 4.17
N LEU A 199 -1.08 -12.74 3.31
CA LEU A 199 -2.49 -12.84 3.58
C LEU A 199 -2.96 -14.17 2.98
N VAL A 200 -3.59 -15.00 3.81
CA VAL A 200 -4.20 -16.26 3.39
C VAL A 200 -5.71 -16.11 3.44
N GLY A 201 -6.34 -16.30 2.29
CA GLY A 201 -7.78 -16.30 2.10
C GLY A 201 -8.42 -17.57 2.64
N GLU A 202 -9.67 -17.48 3.06
CA GLU A 202 -10.47 -18.64 3.47
C GLU A 202 -10.67 -19.68 2.34
N ASP A 203 -10.48 -19.26 1.09
CA ASP A 203 -10.51 -20.09 -0.11
C ASP A 203 -9.13 -20.64 -0.51
N GLY A 204 -8.11 -20.43 0.33
CA GLY A 204 -6.74 -20.83 0.06
C GLY A 204 -5.94 -19.87 -0.82
N ALA A 205 -6.51 -18.73 -1.27
CA ALA A 205 -5.72 -17.72 -1.97
C ALA A 205 -4.60 -17.20 -1.07
N GLN A 206 -3.41 -16.96 -1.62
CA GLN A 206 -2.28 -16.45 -0.87
C GLN A 206 -1.69 -15.22 -1.54
N LEU A 207 -1.41 -14.19 -0.73
CA LEU A 207 -0.91 -12.91 -1.22
C LEU A 207 0.23 -12.42 -0.35
N HIS A 208 1.37 -12.08 -0.95
CA HIS A 208 2.42 -11.36 -0.24
C HIS A 208 1.94 -9.97 0.20
N SER A 209 1.88 -9.74 1.51
CA SER A 209 1.38 -8.48 2.10
C SER A 209 2.47 -7.59 2.66
N GLY A 210 3.73 -8.05 2.65
CA GLY A 210 4.87 -7.28 3.12
C GLY A 210 5.68 -8.06 4.16
N PHE A 211 6.30 -7.31 5.07
CA PHE A 211 7.23 -7.85 6.05
C PHE A 211 6.75 -7.56 7.47
N TYR A 212 7.23 -8.37 8.41
CA TYR A 212 6.89 -8.25 9.82
C TYR A 212 8.15 -8.33 10.67
N ASP A 213 8.41 -7.28 11.45
CA ASP A 213 9.44 -7.25 12.48
C ASP A 213 8.91 -7.96 13.73
N ARG A 214 9.37 -9.18 13.99
CA ARG A 214 8.95 -9.96 15.17
C ARG A 214 9.40 -9.33 16.46
N ALA A 215 10.63 -8.80 16.50
CA ALA A 215 11.20 -8.21 17.71
C ALA A 215 10.36 -7.01 18.20
N ARG A 216 9.73 -6.29 17.27
CA ARG A 216 8.85 -5.14 17.56
C ARG A 216 7.36 -5.45 17.46
N SER A 217 7.01 -6.64 16.98
CA SER A 217 5.65 -7.06 16.66
C SER A 217 4.94 -6.05 15.76
N ALA A 218 5.61 -5.60 14.69
CA ALA A 218 5.14 -4.54 13.80
C ALA A 218 5.29 -4.92 12.34
N ARG A 219 4.30 -4.56 11.51
CA ARG A 219 4.44 -4.59 10.05
C ARG A 219 5.54 -3.62 9.62
N CYS A 220 6.26 -3.94 8.55
CA CYS A 220 7.32 -3.10 8.05
C CYS A 220 7.41 -3.09 6.52
N SER A 221 7.98 -2.00 6.02
CA SER A 221 8.39 -1.80 4.64
C SER A 221 9.90 -1.92 4.54
N LEU A 222 10.40 -2.41 3.41
CA LEU A 222 11.84 -2.46 3.17
C LEU A 222 12.37 -1.09 2.80
N VAL A 223 13.38 -0.64 3.54
CA VAL A 223 14.17 0.57 3.25
C VAL A 223 15.63 0.19 3.09
N TYR A 224 16.35 0.97 2.29
CA TYR A 224 17.78 0.79 2.16
C TYR A 224 18.51 1.53 3.29
N GLY A 225 19.39 0.81 3.98
CA GLY A 225 20.46 1.40 4.77
C GLY A 225 21.67 1.74 3.90
N GLU A 226 22.80 2.05 4.54
CA GLU A 226 24.06 2.35 3.82
C GLU A 226 24.56 1.19 2.94
N ALA A 227 24.35 -0.05 3.40
CA ALA A 227 24.89 -1.25 2.74
C ALA A 227 23.94 -2.45 2.77
N ASP A 228 22.75 -2.31 3.35
CA ASP A 228 21.82 -3.41 3.61
C ASP A 228 20.36 -3.01 3.39
N LEU A 229 19.49 -4.00 3.31
CA LEU A 229 18.04 -3.80 3.36
C LEU A 229 17.59 -3.95 4.80
N ARG A 230 16.73 -3.02 5.22
CA ARG A 230 16.22 -2.94 6.59
C ARG A 230 14.72 -2.90 6.57
N CYS A 231 14.12 -3.50 7.58
CA CYS A 231 12.67 -3.51 7.77
C CYS A 231 12.29 -2.33 8.66
N MET A 232 11.75 -1.26 8.05
CA MET A 232 11.26 -0.07 8.72
C MET A 232 9.77 -0.24 9.05
N PRO A 233 9.34 -0.09 10.31
CA PRO A 233 7.93 -0.21 10.67
C PRO A 233 7.02 0.61 9.74
N SER A 234 5.87 0.07 9.35
CA SER A 234 4.95 0.75 8.42
C SER A 234 4.15 1.87 9.10
N GLU A 235 4.00 1.81 10.42
CA GLU A 235 3.34 2.82 11.25
C GLU A 235 4.32 3.92 11.67
N THR A 236 4.97 4.51 10.67
CA THR A 236 5.96 5.58 10.85
C THR A 236 5.45 6.91 10.36
N THR A 237 5.83 7.98 11.05
CA THR A 237 5.71 9.35 10.55
C THR A 237 7.09 9.94 10.23
N VAL A 238 7.12 11.02 9.45
CA VAL A 238 8.38 11.73 9.18
C VAL A 238 8.72 12.61 10.37
N VAL A 239 9.97 12.57 10.80
CA VAL A 239 10.48 13.52 11.78
C VAL A 239 10.42 14.93 11.20
N GLY A 240 9.57 15.79 11.78
CA GLY A 240 9.51 17.20 11.43
C GLY A 240 10.75 17.96 11.91
N ARG A 241 10.77 19.28 11.68
CA ARG A 241 11.87 20.16 12.12
C ARG A 241 11.72 20.63 13.58
N THR A 242 11.02 19.85 14.40
CA THR A 242 10.65 20.17 15.77
C THR A 242 11.42 19.28 16.74
N PHE A 243 11.96 19.86 17.80
CA PHE A 243 12.88 19.21 18.74
C PHE A 243 12.45 19.42 20.19
N ALA A 244 12.76 18.46 21.05
CA ALA A 244 12.44 18.47 22.48
C ALA A 244 13.51 19.20 23.33
N ASP A 245 14.62 19.62 22.71
CA ASP A 245 15.77 20.21 23.40
C ASP A 245 16.29 21.48 22.71
N THR A 246 16.95 22.34 23.49
CA THR A 246 17.49 23.64 23.03
C THR A 246 18.68 23.52 22.08
N THR A 247 19.19 22.31 21.82
CA THR A 247 20.28 22.06 20.87
C THR A 247 19.80 21.41 19.58
N CYS A 248 18.49 21.15 19.44
CA CYS A 248 17.86 20.56 18.27
C CYS A 248 18.50 19.20 17.91
N THR A 249 18.68 18.32 18.90
CA THR A 249 19.29 16.99 18.72
C THR A 249 18.34 15.82 19.00
N GLN A 250 17.28 16.06 19.76
CA GLN A 250 16.25 15.10 20.11
C GLN A 250 14.95 15.49 19.41
N PRO A 251 14.55 14.77 18.36
CA PRO A 251 13.31 15.06 17.66
C PRO A 251 12.07 14.95 18.55
N ALA A 252 11.14 15.87 18.34
CA ALA A 252 9.81 15.90 18.96
C ALA A 252 8.73 15.74 17.89
N VAL A 253 7.80 14.82 18.11
CA VAL A 253 6.76 14.46 17.13
C VAL A 253 5.39 14.66 17.73
N ALA A 254 4.52 15.43 17.05
CA ALA A 254 3.14 15.72 17.46
C ALA A 254 2.13 14.64 17.03
N ASP A 255 2.59 13.64 16.29
CA ASP A 255 1.78 12.58 15.69
C ASP A 255 1.40 11.48 16.71
N ALA A 256 0.29 10.80 16.45
CA ALA A 256 -0.15 9.60 17.15
C ALA A 256 0.68 8.35 16.77
N ALA A 257 1.50 8.42 15.72
CA ALA A 257 2.37 7.33 15.28
C ALA A 257 3.23 6.74 16.42
N ARG A 258 3.53 5.45 16.31
CA ARG A 258 4.41 4.73 17.25
C ARG A 258 5.89 4.90 16.90
N PHE A 259 6.18 5.04 15.61
CA PHE A 259 7.53 5.18 15.10
C PHE A 259 7.68 6.47 14.31
N ALA A 260 8.90 6.98 14.21
CA ALA A 260 9.25 8.05 13.30
C ALA A 260 10.52 7.71 12.54
N TYR A 261 10.74 8.36 11.40
CA TYR A 261 12.00 8.24 10.67
C TYR A 261 12.49 9.59 10.15
N GLU A 262 13.80 9.67 10.03
CA GLU A 262 14.52 10.78 9.41
C GLU A 262 15.32 10.21 8.25
N GLN A 263 15.12 10.76 7.05
CA GLN A 263 15.91 10.41 5.88
C GLN A 263 16.97 11.48 5.64
N SER A 264 18.24 11.07 5.61
CA SER A 264 19.32 11.98 5.25
C SER A 264 19.22 12.34 3.76
N GLU A 265 19.12 13.63 3.43
CA GLU A 265 19.16 14.09 2.04
C GLU A 265 20.52 13.79 1.36
N ILE A 266 21.60 13.71 2.15
CA ILE A 266 22.96 13.53 1.63
C ILE A 266 23.25 12.06 1.33
N THR A 267 22.90 11.17 2.25
CA THR A 267 23.24 9.74 2.14
C THR A 267 22.06 8.86 1.75
N GLY A 268 20.84 9.40 1.76
CA GLY A 268 19.60 8.63 1.61
C GLY A 268 19.28 7.71 2.78
N CYS A 269 20.14 7.68 3.81
CA CYS A 269 20.03 6.76 4.93
C CYS A 269 18.88 7.11 5.85
N VAL A 270 18.22 6.07 6.37
CA VAL A 270 17.09 6.21 7.26
C VAL A 270 17.52 5.94 8.71
N THR A 271 17.35 6.93 9.57
CA THR A 271 17.38 6.75 11.02
C THR A 271 15.96 6.61 11.52
N ALA A 272 15.65 5.48 12.17
CA ALA A 272 14.35 5.24 12.74
C ALA A 272 14.35 5.48 14.25
N TYR A 273 13.19 5.86 14.76
CA TYR A 273 12.97 6.17 16.16
C TYR A 273 11.71 5.47 16.68
N GLU A 274 11.75 5.00 17.92
CA GLU A 274 10.53 4.63 18.67
C GLU A 274 10.08 5.85 19.48
N LEU A 275 8.80 6.18 19.37
CA LEU A 275 8.20 7.34 20.04
C LEU A 275 7.68 6.94 21.42
N GLY A 276 8.07 7.71 22.42
CA GLY A 276 7.62 7.53 23.80
C GLY A 276 6.17 7.98 24.03
N GLU A 277 5.85 8.20 25.30
CA GLU A 277 4.57 8.75 25.74
C GLU A 277 4.40 10.22 25.31
N VAL A 278 3.16 10.61 25.07
CA VAL A 278 2.79 12.01 24.82
C VAL A 278 3.00 12.81 26.10
N ARG A 279 3.72 13.93 25.99
CA ARG A 279 4.00 14.85 27.08
C ARG A 279 3.85 16.29 26.61
N ARG A 280 3.31 17.14 27.48
CA ARG A 280 3.30 18.58 27.24
C ARG A 280 4.70 19.15 27.49
N MET A 281 5.34 19.67 26.46
CA MET A 281 6.72 20.20 26.53
C MET A 281 6.90 21.45 25.69
N GLU A 282 7.91 22.25 26.02
CA GLU A 282 8.43 23.28 25.13
C GLU A 282 9.21 22.60 24.00
N VAL A 283 8.99 23.07 22.77
CA VAL A 283 9.66 22.56 21.58
C VAL A 283 10.43 23.67 20.87
N PHE A 284 11.42 23.25 20.10
CA PHE A 284 12.35 24.11 19.39
C PHE A 284 12.33 23.78 17.90
N GLU A 285 12.63 24.76 17.06
CA GLU A 285 12.78 24.59 15.62
C GLU A 285 14.16 25.04 15.15
N LEU A 286 14.66 24.40 14.09
CA LEU A 286 15.94 24.74 13.50
C LEU A 286 15.79 25.86 12.46
N GLU A 287 16.14 27.09 12.84
CA GLU A 287 16.20 28.26 11.96
C GLU A 287 17.65 28.52 11.52
N GLY A 288 18.00 28.03 10.33
CA GLY A 288 19.38 28.07 9.83
C GLY A 288 20.28 27.18 10.69
N ALA A 289 21.20 27.79 11.44
CA ALA A 289 22.07 27.10 12.38
C ALA A 289 21.65 27.30 13.85
N ALA A 290 20.58 28.05 14.11
CA ALA A 290 20.09 28.33 15.45
C ALA A 290 18.91 27.42 15.80
N CYS A 291 18.88 26.95 17.04
CA CYS A 291 17.74 26.25 17.62
C CYS A 291 16.95 27.26 18.46
N VAL A 292 15.73 27.58 18.05
CA VAL A 292 14.91 28.64 18.67
C VAL A 292 13.61 28.07 19.24
N PRO A 293 13.08 28.59 20.36
CA PRO A 293 11.80 28.15 20.90
C PRO A 293 10.67 28.36 19.89
N ALA A 294 9.90 27.30 19.61
CA ALA A 294 8.80 27.32 18.66
C ALA A 294 7.42 27.33 19.36
N GLY A 295 7.32 26.78 20.57
CA GLY A 295 6.09 26.82 21.35
C GLY A 295 6.01 25.75 22.43
N ILE A 296 4.82 25.59 23.02
CA ILE A 296 4.52 24.52 23.99
C ILE A 296 3.31 23.74 23.48
N GLY A 297 3.43 22.42 23.40
CA GLY A 297 2.36 21.54 22.94
C GLY A 297 2.54 20.12 23.45
N ASP A 298 1.69 19.20 22.97
CA ASP A 298 1.72 17.79 23.33
C ASP A 298 2.53 17.03 22.27
N TYR A 299 3.70 16.50 22.67
CA TYR A 299 4.66 15.85 21.79
C TYR A 299 5.19 14.55 22.40
N ARG A 300 5.73 13.68 21.56
CA ARG A 300 6.48 12.50 21.98
C ARG A 300 7.97 12.73 21.78
N THR A 301 8.79 12.35 22.77
CA THR A 301 10.24 12.24 22.59
C THR A 301 10.59 10.94 21.88
N SER A 302 11.60 10.99 21.05
CA SER A 302 12.09 9.86 20.27
C SER A 302 13.33 9.21 20.92
N SER A 303 13.54 7.92 20.65
CA SER A 303 14.82 7.23 20.90
C SER A 303 15.21 6.45 19.65
N PRO A 304 16.46 6.54 19.18
CA PRO A 304 16.87 5.85 17.97
C PRO A 304 16.76 4.34 18.15
N ILE A 305 16.30 3.65 17.11
CA ILE A 305 16.19 2.19 17.07
C ILE A 305 17.01 1.62 15.93
N SER A 306 17.63 0.47 16.17
CA SER A 306 18.29 -0.30 15.10
C SER A 306 17.25 -1.09 14.32
N LEU A 307 17.03 -0.73 13.06
CA LEU A 307 16.16 -1.51 12.17
C LEU A 307 16.82 -2.87 11.87
N PRO A 308 16.07 -3.98 11.92
CA PRO A 308 16.61 -5.30 11.64
C PRO A 308 17.00 -5.40 10.17
N VAL A 309 18.15 -6.03 9.93
CA VAL A 309 18.64 -6.30 8.58
C VAL A 309 17.84 -7.46 7.99
N VAL A 310 17.48 -7.32 6.73
CA VAL A 310 16.78 -8.32 5.95
C VAL A 310 17.80 -9.05 5.09
N ASP A 311 17.95 -10.34 5.33
CA ASP A 311 18.85 -11.19 4.55
C ASP A 311 18.34 -11.32 3.12
N VAL A 312 19.05 -10.69 2.19
CA VAL A 312 18.78 -10.79 0.76
C VAL A 312 19.91 -11.52 0.05
N SER A 313 19.57 -12.29 -0.97
CA SER A 313 20.53 -12.89 -1.89
C SER A 313 20.45 -12.20 -3.24
N LEU A 314 21.59 -12.01 -3.90
CA LEU A 314 21.62 -11.55 -5.28
C LEU A 314 21.67 -12.77 -6.20
N GLU A 315 20.72 -12.89 -7.12
CA GLU A 315 20.70 -13.94 -8.14
C GLU A 315 20.82 -13.35 -9.55
N GLY A 316 21.52 -14.07 -10.42
CA GLY A 316 21.80 -13.65 -11.78
C GLY A 316 23.27 -13.36 -12.04
N SER A 317 23.63 -13.25 -13.31
CA SER A 317 24.98 -12.93 -13.75
C SER A 317 24.99 -11.63 -14.56
N GLY A 318 25.87 -10.71 -14.22
CA GLY A 318 26.07 -9.48 -14.97
C GLY A 318 25.87 -8.23 -14.12
N ARG A 319 25.61 -7.12 -14.81
CA ARG A 319 25.44 -5.80 -14.18
C ARG A 319 24.11 -5.68 -13.45
N ILE A 320 23.07 -6.28 -13.98
CA ILE A 320 21.71 -6.21 -13.44
C ILE A 320 21.41 -7.58 -12.86
N VAL A 321 21.18 -7.64 -11.55
CA VAL A 321 20.88 -8.86 -10.81
C VAL A 321 19.58 -8.70 -10.04
N ASP A 322 18.88 -9.79 -9.81
CA ASP A 322 17.68 -9.79 -9.00
C ASP A 322 18.08 -9.80 -7.53
N VAL A 323 17.47 -8.91 -6.75
CA VAL A 323 17.51 -8.98 -5.30
C VAL A 323 16.41 -9.93 -4.89
N LEU A 324 16.80 -11.07 -4.37
CA LEU A 324 15.89 -12.08 -3.85
C LEU A 324 15.79 -11.95 -2.35
N LEU A 325 14.57 -12.13 -1.86
CA LEU A 325 14.27 -12.26 -0.44
C LEU A 325 13.53 -13.57 -0.23
N ALA A 326 14.17 -14.48 0.50
CA ALA A 326 13.74 -15.88 0.65
C ALA A 326 13.46 -16.59 -0.70
N GLY A 327 14.29 -16.32 -1.71
CA GLY A 327 14.16 -16.92 -3.05
C GLY A 327 13.26 -16.13 -4.02
N ALA A 328 12.38 -15.26 -3.51
CA ALA A 328 11.48 -14.48 -4.36
C ALA A 328 12.13 -13.14 -4.80
N PRO A 329 12.09 -12.78 -6.10
CA PRO A 329 12.63 -11.51 -6.57
C PRO A 329 11.78 -10.33 -6.10
N ILE A 330 12.38 -9.41 -5.35
CA ILE A 330 11.72 -8.24 -4.77
C ILE A 330 12.11 -6.93 -5.45
N SER A 331 13.29 -6.87 -6.07
CA SER A 331 13.76 -5.71 -6.80
C SER A 331 14.93 -6.09 -7.71
N VAL A 332 15.41 -5.11 -8.46
CA VAL A 332 16.55 -5.27 -9.36
C VAL A 332 17.68 -4.34 -8.91
N PHE A 333 18.91 -4.84 -8.92
CA PHE A 333 20.10 -4.14 -8.46
C PHE A 333 21.16 -4.01 -9.56
N ASP A 334 21.75 -2.83 -9.68
CA ASP A 334 22.89 -2.56 -10.56
C ASP A 334 24.20 -2.78 -9.80
N THR A 335 24.83 -3.94 -9.99
CA THR A 335 26.06 -4.36 -9.30
C THR A 335 27.26 -3.46 -9.61
N VAL A 336 27.26 -2.78 -10.76
CA VAL A 336 28.36 -1.88 -11.16
C VAL A 336 28.19 -0.52 -10.49
N ARG A 337 26.95 -0.02 -10.40
CA ARG A 337 26.63 1.26 -9.74
C ARG A 337 26.39 1.13 -8.24
N ASN A 338 26.27 -0.10 -7.74
CA ASN A 338 25.91 -0.40 -6.37
C ASN A 338 24.62 0.32 -5.94
N THR A 339 23.58 0.26 -6.77
CA THR A 339 22.31 1.00 -6.54
C THR A 339 21.10 0.22 -7.05
N LYS A 340 19.94 0.44 -6.40
CA LYS A 340 18.65 -0.11 -6.82
C LYS A 340 18.18 0.56 -8.11
N CYS A 341 17.52 -0.22 -8.96
CA CYS A 341 16.75 0.31 -10.08
C CYS A 341 15.36 0.72 -9.59
N SER A 342 15.01 2.00 -9.70
CA SER A 342 13.63 2.45 -9.44
C SER A 342 12.66 1.94 -10.50
N SER A 343 13.14 1.75 -11.72
CA SER A 343 12.44 1.05 -12.79
C SER A 343 13.43 0.52 -13.82
N LEU A 344 13.00 -0.53 -14.52
CA LEU A 344 13.63 -0.97 -15.76
C LEU A 344 12.94 -0.21 -16.90
N VAL A 345 13.62 0.79 -17.45
CA VAL A 345 13.10 1.47 -18.64
C VAL A 345 13.63 0.73 -19.87
N PRO A 346 12.76 0.25 -20.77
CA PRO A 346 13.21 -0.24 -22.06
C PRO A 346 13.83 0.94 -22.82
N PHE A 347 15.12 0.84 -23.16
CA PHE A 347 15.84 1.91 -23.85
C PHE A 347 16.10 1.48 -25.30
N GLY A 348 15.47 2.18 -26.25
CA GLY A 348 15.53 1.89 -27.69
C GLY A 348 14.16 1.58 -28.29
N SER A 349 14.08 1.38 -29.61
CA SER A 349 12.88 0.78 -30.21
C SER A 349 12.65 -0.58 -29.53
N PHE A 350 11.39 -0.94 -29.24
CA PHE A 350 10.98 -2.15 -28.52
C PHE A 350 11.62 -3.47 -29.01
N SER A 351 12.32 -3.46 -30.15
CA SER A 351 13.05 -4.60 -30.72
C SER A 351 14.42 -4.92 -30.09
N GLU A 352 15.05 -4.02 -29.31
CA GLU A 352 16.43 -4.25 -28.83
C GLU A 352 16.53 -4.93 -27.46
N GLY A 353 15.45 -5.03 -26.68
CA GLY A 353 15.44 -5.79 -25.42
C GLY A 353 16.39 -5.29 -24.32
N ILE A 354 16.95 -4.08 -24.44
CA ILE A 354 17.88 -3.52 -23.46
C ILE A 354 17.08 -2.79 -22.37
N SER A 355 16.94 -3.41 -21.21
CA SER A 355 16.45 -2.73 -20.01
C SER A 355 17.59 -1.99 -19.32
N ARG A 356 17.41 -0.69 -19.06
CA ARG A 356 18.38 0.11 -18.28
C ARG A 356 17.84 0.35 -16.88
N CYS A 357 18.71 0.17 -15.91
CA CYS A 357 18.50 0.61 -14.54
C CYS A 357 18.49 2.14 -14.47
N MET A 358 17.33 2.72 -14.14
CA MET A 358 17.29 4.10 -13.68
C MET A 358 17.57 4.12 -12.17
N PRO A 359 18.64 4.81 -11.71
CA PRO A 359 18.86 5.01 -10.28
C PRO A 359 17.71 5.79 -9.66
N GLU A 360 17.30 5.42 -8.45
CA GLU A 360 16.21 6.04 -7.71
C GLU A 360 16.42 7.56 -7.48
N LEU A 361 17.68 7.98 -7.29
CA LEU A 361 18.04 9.40 -7.13
C LEU A 361 17.66 10.26 -8.36
N TRP A 362 17.65 9.70 -9.57
CA TRP A 362 17.34 10.46 -10.79
C TRP A 362 15.82 10.60 -11.00
N ALA A 363 15.02 9.70 -10.43
CA ALA A 363 13.56 9.77 -10.53
C ALA A 363 13.00 10.98 -9.76
N MET A 364 13.62 11.35 -8.63
CA MET A 364 13.17 12.49 -7.80
C MET A 364 13.48 13.85 -8.43
N GLU A 365 14.66 14.01 -9.04
CA GLU A 365 15.09 15.30 -9.61
C GLU A 365 14.29 15.70 -10.86
N THR A 366 13.80 14.71 -11.60
CA THR A 366 13.02 14.90 -12.83
C THR A 366 11.60 15.42 -12.56
N VAL A 367 11.04 15.15 -11.37
CA VAL A 367 9.69 15.61 -10.98
C VAL A 367 9.73 17.02 -10.40
N ALA A 368 10.79 17.37 -9.66
CA ALA A 368 10.95 18.70 -9.07
C ALA A 368 11.19 19.81 -10.11
N THR A 369 11.64 19.47 -11.32
CA THR A 369 12.05 20.44 -12.36
C THR A 369 11.17 20.41 -13.61
N GLY A 370 9.86 20.20 -13.45
CA GLY A 370 8.87 20.26 -14.52
C GLY A 370 9.27 21.22 -15.65
N GLN A 371 9.67 20.63 -16.79
CA GLN A 371 10.32 21.25 -17.95
C GLN A 371 11.83 21.57 -17.84
N ARG A 372 12.66 20.64 -18.35
CA ARG A 372 13.69 20.97 -19.35
C ARG A 372 13.94 19.77 -20.25
N GLY A 373 13.67 19.97 -21.55
CA GLY A 373 13.76 18.93 -22.56
C GLY A 373 15.16 18.33 -22.67
N TYR A 374 15.18 17.04 -22.96
CA TYR A 374 16.35 16.33 -23.48
C TYR A 374 16.89 17.08 -24.72
N GLN A 375 18.03 17.75 -24.58
CA GLN A 375 18.90 18.03 -25.72
C GLN A 375 20.09 17.09 -25.65
N ASN A 376 20.27 16.36 -26.75
CA ASN A 376 21.28 15.33 -26.96
C ASN A 376 22.69 15.85 -26.69
N HIS A 377 23.47 15.06 -25.94
CA HIS A 377 24.90 14.94 -26.10
C HIS A 377 25.24 13.52 -26.52
#